data_AF-A0A0F9GIQ1-F1
#
_entry.id   AF-A0A0F9GIQ1-F1
#
_cell.length_a   1.000
_cell.length_b   1.000
_cell.length_c   1.000
_cell.angle_alpha   90.00
_cell.angle_beta   90.00
_cell.angle_gamma   90.00
#
_symmetry.space_group_name_H-M   'P 1'
#
loop_
_entity.id
_entity.type
_entity.pdbx_description
1 polymer ?
#
loop_
_entity_poly.entity_id
_entity_poly.type
_entity_poly.pdbx_seq_one_letter_code
_entity_poly.pdbx_strand_id
1 'polypeptide(L)' 'MSVEKQVIELPVEHVVDHVVVRLEPYQYQHGACKIRCSVMVDGEEHHWEYWLPRNELLSRYDLLMRRAVAELRKSLLGE' A
#
# COMPACT_ATOMS: atom_id res chain seq x y z
N MET A 1 -8.20 -21.02 6.59
CA MET A 1 -7.22 -20.83 5.50
C MET A 1 -6.56 -19.49 5.73
N SER A 2 -5.30 -19.49 6.18
CA SER A 2 -4.54 -18.24 6.40
C SER A 2 -4.00 -17.77 5.06
N VAL A 3 -4.33 -16.52 4.68
CA VAL A 3 -3.77 -15.88 3.49
C VAL A 3 -2.29 -15.58 3.80
N GLU A 4 -1.38 -16.19 3.05
CA GLU A 4 0.05 -15.93 3.20
C GLU A 4 0.36 -14.46 2.92
N LYS A 5 1.14 -13.87 3.83
CA LYS A 5 1.51 -12.45 3.83
C LYS A 5 2.59 -12.24 2.77
N GLN A 6 2.28 -11.57 1.67
CA GLN A 6 3.28 -11.17 0.67
C GLN A 6 3.83 -9.79 1.01
N VAL A 7 5.16 -9.69 1.15
CA VAL A 7 5.89 -8.43 1.34
C VAL A 7 6.64 -8.16 0.04
N ILE A 8 6.39 -6.99 -0.56
CA ILE A 8 7.06 -6.55 -1.78
C ILE A 8 7.86 -5.31 -1.42
N GLU A 9 9.18 -5.39 -1.50
CA GLU A 9 10.09 -4.27 -1.26
C GLU A 9 10.37 -3.59 -2.61
N LEU A 10 10.08 -2.29 -2.71
CA LEU A 10 10.35 -1.51 -3.92
C LEU A 10 11.29 -0.35 -3.60
N PRO A 11 12.39 -0.16 -4.36
CA PRO A 11 13.20 1.04 -4.24
C PRO A 11 12.43 2.23 -4.81
N VAL A 12 12.15 3.23 -3.97
CA VAL A 12 11.53 4.50 -4.40
C VAL A 12 12.67 5.46 -4.75
N GLU A 13 12.99 5.61 -6.04
CA GLU A 13 13.95 6.62 -6.48
C GLU A 13 13.49 8.04 -6.03
N HIS A 14 14.37 8.68 -5.24
CA HIS A 14 14.46 10.11 -4.94
C HIS A 14 13.64 10.76 -3.80
N VAL A 15 13.14 10.03 -2.78
CA VAL A 15 12.60 10.73 -1.58
C VAL A 15 13.03 10.13 -0.23
N VAL A 16 13.40 8.85 -0.14
CA VAL A 16 13.89 8.24 1.11
C VAL A 16 14.68 6.97 0.80
N ASP A 17 15.75 6.70 1.56
CA ASP A 17 16.69 5.62 1.25
C ASP A 17 15.98 4.26 1.11
N HIS A 18 15.04 3.95 2.01
CA HIS A 18 14.21 2.73 1.96
C HIS A 18 12.75 3.06 2.29
N VAL A 19 11.85 2.80 1.34
CA VAL A 19 10.40 2.84 1.54
C VAL A 19 9.86 1.43 1.40
N VAL A 20 9.33 0.86 2.47
CA VAL A 20 8.67 -0.45 2.41
C VAL A 20 7.18 -0.24 2.32
N VAL A 21 6.58 -0.68 1.20
CA VAL A 21 5.13 -0.67 1.00
C VAL A 21 4.58 -2.07 1.21
N ARG A 22 3.71 -2.24 2.20
CA ARG A 22 3.04 -3.50 2.49
C ARG A 22 1.56 -3.41 2.16
N LEU A 23 1.08 -4.34 1.34
CA LEU A 23 -0.33 -4.46 0.97
C LEU A 23 -0.91 -5.71 1.64
N GLU A 24 -1.85 -5.51 2.57
CA GLU A 24 -2.50 -6.57 3.34
C GLU A 24 -4.00 -6.61 3.00
N PRO A 25 -4.43 -7.53 2.12
CA PRO A 25 -5.84 -7.84 1.93
C PRO A 25 -6.40 -8.47 3.22
N TYR A 26 -7.40 -7.85 3.84
CA TYR A 26 -7.89 -8.32 5.16
C TYR A 26 -9.40 -8.47 5.27
N GLN A 27 -10.16 -7.94 4.31
CA GLN A 27 -11.62 -8.09 4.26
C GLN A 27 -12.10 -8.32 2.83
N TYR A 28 -13.09 -9.19 2.65
CA TYR A 28 -13.74 -9.44 1.37
C TYR A 28 -15.25 -9.18 1.51
N GLN A 29 -15.82 -8.36 0.63
CA GLN A 29 -17.25 -8.04 0.65
C GLN A 29 -17.75 -7.71 -0.76
N HIS A 30 -18.90 -8.26 -1.17
CA HIS A 30 -19.57 -7.97 -2.44
C HIS A 30 -18.67 -7.99 -3.70
N GLY A 31 -17.73 -8.94 -3.79
CA GLY A 31 -16.83 -9.04 -4.94
C GLY A 31 -15.68 -8.02 -4.95
N ALA A 32 -15.55 -7.22 -3.89
CA ALA A 32 -14.42 -6.37 -3.60
C ALA A 32 -13.59 -6.91 -2.42
N CYS A 33 -12.35 -6.48 -2.36
CA CYS A 33 -11.42 -6.73 -1.28
C CYS A 33 -10.96 -5.39 -0.69
N LYS A 34 -11.00 -5.30 0.64
CA LYS A 34 -10.40 -4.21 1.37
C LYS A 34 -8.93 -4.56 1.62
N ILE A 35 -8.06 -3.68 1.17
CA ILE A 35 -6.61 -3.80 1.32
C ILE A 35 -6.13 -2.66 2.20
N ARG A 36 -5.34 -3.00 3.23
CA ARG A 36 -4.56 -2.02 3.98
C ARG A 36 -3.21 -1.84 3.29
N CYS A 37 -2.87 -0.60 2.97
CA CYS A 37 -1.55 -0.20 2.53
C CYS A 37 -0.81 0.43 3.71
N SER A 38 0.26 -0.21 4.15
CA SER A 38 1.21 0.35 5.11
C SER A 38 2.45 0.83 4.37
N VAL A 39 2.89 2.05 4.61
CA VAL A 39 4.19 2.56 4.12
C VAL A 39 5.05 2.88 5.31
N MET A 40 6.24 2.28 5.38
CA MET A 40 7.22 2.51 6.44
C MET A 40 8.32 3.44 5.93
N VAL A 41 8.56 4.53 6.65
CA VAL A 41 9.60 5.53 6.35
C VAL A 41 10.25 5.97 7.65
N ASP A 42 11.58 5.84 7.75
CA ASP A 42 12.38 6.26 8.91
C ASP A 42 11.85 5.76 10.28
N GLY A 43 11.22 4.58 10.28
CA GLY A 43 10.63 3.97 11.48
C GLY A 43 9.19 4.39 11.80
N GLU A 44 8.61 5.32 11.03
CA GLU A 44 7.19 5.69 11.11
C GLU A 44 6.36 4.88 10.09
N GLU A 45 5.21 4.37 10.54
CA GLU A 45 4.29 3.60 9.71
C GLU A 45 3.03 4.44 9.39
N HIS A 46 2.77 4.62 8.11
CA HIS A 46 1.59 5.31 7.60
C HIS A 46 0.62 4.32 6.97
N HIS A 47 -0.66 4.41 7.31
CA HIS A 47 -1.67 3.46 6.88
C HIS A 47 -2.78 4.11 6.05
N TRP A 48 -3.11 3.48 4.93
CA TRP A 48 -4.26 3.83 4.10
C TRP A 48 -5.08 2.59 3.77
N GLU A 49 -6.38 2.76 3.57
CA GLU A 49 -7.29 1.66 3.25
C GLU A 49 -7.97 1.89 1.90
N TYR A 50 -7.94 0.87 1.06
CA TYR A 50 -8.51 0.93 -0.27
C TYR A 50 -9.45 -0.26 -0.51
N TRP A 51 -10.59 0.01 -1.11
CA TRP A 51 -11.44 -1.02 -1.68
C TRP A 51 -11.06 -1.26 -3.13
N LEU A 52 -10.80 -2.51 -3.49
CA LEU A 52 -10.49 -2.93 -4.84
C LEU A 52 -11.40 -4.06 -5.30
N PRO A 53 -11.88 -4.04 -6.55
CA PRO A 53 -12.52 -5.20 -7.15
C PRO A 53 -11.59 -6.42 -7.08
N ARG A 54 -12.15 -7.61 -6.79
CA ARG A 54 -11.35 -8.83 -6.58
C ARG A 54 -10.53 -9.25 -7.80
N ASN A 55 -11.04 -8.99 -9.00
CA ASN A 55 -10.34 -9.24 -10.27
C ASN A 55 -9.19 -8.26 -10.53
N GLU A 56 -9.15 -7.14 -9.81
CA GLU A 56 -8.16 -6.09 -10.02
C GLU A 56 -7.04 -6.11 -8.98
N LEU A 57 -7.09 -7.06 -8.02
CA LEU A 57 -6.15 -7.13 -6.91
C LEU A 57 -4.71 -7.16 -7.42
N LEU A 58 -4.35 -8.11 -8.29
CA LEU A 58 -2.98 -8.23 -8.80
C LEU A 58 -2.58 -7.11 -9.76
N SER A 59 -3.53 -6.59 -10.55
CA SER A 59 -3.24 -5.58 -11.59
C SER A 59 -3.17 -4.14 -11.06
N ARG A 60 -3.66 -3.87 -9.84
CA ARG A 60 -3.72 -2.52 -9.26
C ARG A 60 -2.68 -2.28 -8.18
N TYR A 61 -1.80 -3.25 -7.86
CA TYR A 61 -0.78 -3.07 -6.83
C TYR A 61 0.13 -1.88 -7.12
N ASP A 62 0.62 -1.74 -8.37
CA ASP A 62 1.43 -0.59 -8.78
C ASP A 62 0.68 0.74 -8.61
N LEU A 63 -0.63 0.76 -8.86
CA LEU A 63 -1.45 1.94 -8.70
C LEU A 63 -1.62 2.29 -7.21
N LEU A 64 -1.85 1.30 -6.36
CA LEU A 64 -1.94 1.49 -4.91
C LEU A 64 -0.61 1.98 -4.33
N MET A 65 0.50 1.40 -4.77
CA MET A 65 1.84 1.82 -4.34
C MET A 65 2.12 3.26 -4.74
N ARG A 66 1.90 3.64 -6.01
CA ARG A 66 2.07 5.03 -6.46
C ARG A 66 1.19 5.99 -5.70
N ARG A 67 -0.06 5.61 -5.41
CA ARG A 67 -1.01 6.44 -4.67
C ARG A 67 -0.59 6.60 -3.21
N ALA A 68 -0.20 5.52 -2.53
CA ALA A 68 0.26 5.58 -1.16
C ALA A 68 1.53 6.44 -1.01
N VAL A 69 2.47 6.34 -1.96
CA VAL A 69 3.64 7.22 -2.01
C VAL A 69 3.24 8.69 -2.26
N ALA A 70 2.25 8.95 -3.12
CA ALA A 70 1.75 10.30 -3.35
C ALA A 70 1.05 10.89 -2.10
N GLU A 71 0.25 10.08 -1.40
CA GLU A 71 -0.41 10.49 -0.15
C GLU A 71 0.60 10.69 0.99
N LEU A 72 1.63 9.85 1.08
CA LEU A 72 2.76 10.05 1.99
C LEU A 72 3.48 11.38 1.71
N ARG A 73 3.81 11.65 0.43
CA ARG A 73 4.47 12.91 0.04
C ARG A 73 3.67 14.13 0.47
N LYS A 74 2.35 14.12 0.30
CA LYS A 74 1.47 15.20 0.79
C LYS A 74 1.51 15.33 2.31
N SER A 75 1.41 14.20 3.02
CA SER A 75 1.44 14.17 4.48
C SER A 75 2.76 14.71 5.06
N LEU A 76 3.89 14.46 4.41
CA LEU A 76 5.21 14.93 4.85
C LEU A 76 5.50 16.39 4.45
N LEU A 77 4.95 16.82 3.31
CA LEU A 77 5.15 18.19 2.80
C LEU A 77 4.13 19.20 3.36
N GLY A 78 3.14 18.75 4.14
CA GLY A 78 2.15 19.61 4.79
C GLY A 78 1.11 20.21 3.85
N GLU A 79 0.85 19.57 2.69
CA GLU A 79 -0.18 19.95 1.71
C GLU A 79 -1.57 19.36 2.02
#